data_AF-A0A377PQ31-F1
#
_entry.id   AF-A0A377PQ31-F1
#
_cell.length_a   1.000
_cell.length_b   1.000
_cell.length_c   1.000
_cell.angle_alpha   90.00
_cell.angle_beta   90.00
_cell.angle_gamma   90.00
#
_symmetry.space_group_name_H-M   'P 1'
#
loop_
_entity.id
_entity.type
_entity.pdbx_description
1 polymer ?
#
loop_
_entity_poly.entity_id
_entity_poly.type
_entity_poly.pdbx_seq_one_letter_code
_entity_poly.pdbx_strand_id
1 'polypeptide(L)'
;MSKPTSSVSESITRDLAIRIIRGELAEGMAIPGEHELAQQYDASRTSVRNALQVLGAKGMLLIQAKRRSTVTPREQWSFLDAEVLSWLEDVGIESELVEQLMLTRLIFEPDVAAMAALNANGHDLATIEDAWTTMQAGQKNNSAEQFERGDLAFHTAVLRACHNPFLASVGQRAFCRHAAVIQADAGRRSPINPRRRPAAPRSI
;
A
#
# COMPACT_ATOMS: atom_id res chain seq x y z
N MET A 1 6.70 14.66 19.56
CA MET A 1 5.54 15.41 19.06
C MET A 1 4.30 14.54 19.24
N SER A 2 3.28 15.00 19.98
CA SER A 2 2.00 14.27 20.10
C SER A 2 1.39 14.06 18.72
N LYS A 3 1.00 12.82 18.39
CA LYS A 3 0.11 12.56 17.26
C LYS A 3 -1.14 13.44 17.44
N PRO A 4 -1.63 14.14 16.39
CA PRO A 4 -2.90 14.83 16.47
C PRO A 4 -3.97 13.82 16.89
N THR A 5 -4.86 14.22 17.81
CA THR A 5 -6.02 13.43 18.19
C THR A 5 -6.84 13.18 16.92
N SER A 6 -6.83 11.93 16.44
CA SER A 6 -7.57 11.55 15.23
C SER A 6 -9.04 11.92 15.37
N SER A 7 -9.65 12.46 14.31
CA SER A 7 -11.07 12.81 14.38
C SER A 7 -11.92 11.57 14.65
N VAL A 8 -13.09 11.74 15.27
CA VAL A 8 -14.03 10.62 15.52
C VAL A 8 -14.35 9.90 14.21
N SER A 9 -14.44 10.64 13.09
CA SER A 9 -14.68 10.07 11.76
C SER A 9 -13.50 9.21 11.28
N GLU A 10 -12.26 9.65 11.46
CA GLU A 10 -11.06 8.87 11.13
C GLU A 10 -10.98 7.58 11.96
N SER A 11 -11.30 7.64 13.26
CA SER A 11 -11.33 6.46 14.13
C SER A 11 -12.34 5.42 13.65
N ILE A 12 -13.57 5.85 13.32
CA ILE A 12 -14.62 4.98 12.78
C ILE A 12 -14.20 4.40 11.42
N THR A 13 -13.61 5.22 10.55
CA THR A 13 -13.13 4.78 9.22
C THR A 13 -12.12 3.67 9.38
N ARG A 14 -11.11 3.88 10.24
CA ARG A 14 -10.04 2.93 10.50
C ARG A 14 -10.58 1.64 11.11
N ASP A 15 -11.43 1.71 12.12
CA ASP A 15 -12.02 0.53 12.74
C ASP A 15 -12.80 -0.33 11.72
N LEU A 16 -13.70 0.29 10.96
CA LEU A 16 -14.47 -0.41 9.92
C LEU A 16 -13.57 -1.00 8.83
N ALA A 17 -12.55 -0.27 8.36
CA ALA A 17 -11.57 -0.79 7.40
C ALA A 17 -10.85 -2.05 7.94
N ILE A 18 -10.39 -2.02 9.18
CA ILE A 18 -9.70 -3.16 9.80
C ILE A 18 -10.62 -4.38 9.89
N ARG A 19 -11.89 -4.18 10.26
CA ARG A 19 -12.89 -5.26 10.32
C ARG A 19 -13.21 -5.85 8.95
N ILE A 20 -13.23 -5.03 7.90
CA ILE A 20 -13.36 -5.48 6.50
C ILE A 20 -12.13 -6.29 6.10
N ILE A 21 -10.91 -5.79 6.36
CA ILE A 21 -9.65 -6.47 6.00
C ILE A 21 -9.53 -7.83 6.71
N ARG A 22 -9.96 -7.93 7.96
CA ARG A 22 -9.99 -9.18 8.73
C ARG A 22 -11.09 -10.16 8.30
N GLY A 23 -12.01 -9.74 7.45
CA GLY A 23 -13.16 -10.55 7.02
C GLY A 23 -14.28 -10.64 8.07
N GLU A 24 -14.21 -9.89 9.16
CA GLU A 24 -15.30 -9.77 10.14
C GLU A 24 -16.54 -9.12 9.50
N LEU A 25 -16.31 -8.21 8.56
CA LEU A 25 -17.30 -7.70 7.61
C LEU A 25 -16.93 -8.26 6.23
N ALA A 26 -17.49 -9.42 5.90
CA ALA A 26 -17.18 -10.16 4.69
C ALA A 26 -17.65 -9.45 3.41
N GLU A 27 -17.04 -9.79 2.28
CA GLU A 27 -17.46 -9.35 0.95
C GLU A 27 -18.97 -9.60 0.71
N GLY A 28 -19.65 -8.61 0.14
CA GLY A 28 -21.10 -8.65 -0.11
C GLY A 28 -21.97 -8.45 1.13
N MET A 29 -21.39 -8.45 2.34
CA MET A 29 -22.14 -8.21 3.56
C MET A 29 -22.64 -6.77 3.63
N ALA A 30 -23.91 -6.60 4.00
CA ALA A 30 -24.48 -5.30 4.28
C ALA A 30 -24.01 -4.79 5.65
N ILE A 31 -23.48 -3.57 5.69
CA ILE A 31 -23.06 -2.94 6.95
C ILE A 31 -24.26 -2.33 7.70
N PRO A 32 -24.18 -2.15 9.03
CA PRO A 32 -25.20 -1.45 9.80
C PRO A 32 -25.48 -0.05 9.24
N GLY A 33 -26.72 0.42 9.37
CA GLY A 33 -27.10 1.73 8.85
C GLY A 33 -26.45 2.88 9.63
N GLU A 34 -26.40 4.09 9.05
CA GLU A 34 -25.78 5.27 9.70
C GLU A 34 -26.27 5.52 11.13
N HIS A 35 -27.56 5.32 11.38
CA HIS A 35 -28.14 5.51 12.72
C HIS A 35 -27.67 4.46 13.72
N GLU A 36 -27.56 3.20 13.28
CA GLU A 36 -27.13 2.07 14.09
C GLU A 36 -25.64 2.20 14.42
N LEU A 37 -24.81 2.54 13.43
CA LEU A 37 -23.39 2.84 13.64
C LEU A 37 -23.19 4.07 14.55
N ALA A 38 -24.00 5.12 14.40
CA ALA A 38 -23.91 6.30 15.26
C ALA A 38 -24.16 5.97 16.74
N GLN A 39 -25.09 5.07 17.02
CA GLN A 39 -25.31 4.55 18.37
C GLN A 39 -24.15 3.66 18.84
N GLN A 40 -23.67 2.75 17.98
CA GLN A 40 -22.57 1.82 18.32
C GLN A 40 -21.27 2.54 18.67
N TYR A 41 -20.94 3.60 17.92
CA TYR A 41 -19.69 4.37 18.12
C TYR A 41 -19.86 5.58 19.03
N ASP A 42 -21.04 5.79 19.64
CA ASP A 42 -21.39 6.99 20.41
C ASP A 42 -20.97 8.29 19.68
N ALA A 43 -21.36 8.39 18.41
CA ALA A 43 -20.87 9.41 17.49
C ALA A 43 -22.01 10.12 16.74
N SER A 44 -21.71 11.30 16.20
CA SER A 44 -22.67 12.00 15.34
C SER A 44 -22.91 11.22 14.04
N ARG A 45 -24.15 11.27 13.52
CA ARG A 45 -24.49 10.69 12.20
C ARG A 45 -23.63 11.25 11.08
N THR A 46 -23.24 12.52 11.17
CA THR A 46 -22.36 13.17 10.20
C THR A 46 -20.96 12.54 10.21
N SER A 47 -20.40 12.24 11.39
CA SER A 47 -19.09 11.59 11.52
C SER A 47 -19.09 10.19 10.91
N VAL A 48 -20.15 9.41 11.15
CA VAL A 48 -20.34 8.08 10.55
C VAL A 48 -20.48 8.20 9.05
N ARG A 49 -21.33 9.11 8.54
CA ARG A 49 -21.51 9.30 7.10
C ARG A 49 -20.20 9.62 6.41
N ASN A 50 -19.41 10.54 6.99
CA ASN A 50 -18.09 10.88 6.45
C ASN A 50 -17.15 9.66 6.43
N ALA A 51 -17.16 8.84 7.50
CA ALA A 51 -16.35 7.63 7.55
C ALA A 51 -16.74 6.63 6.45
N LEU A 52 -18.04 6.41 6.25
CA LEU A 52 -18.55 5.56 5.18
C LEU A 52 -18.19 6.11 3.79
N GLN A 53 -18.26 7.43 3.58
CA GLN A 53 -17.86 8.07 2.32
C GLN A 53 -16.38 7.86 2.02
N VAL A 54 -15.51 7.95 3.02
CA VAL A 54 -14.07 7.68 2.87
C VAL A 54 -13.84 6.23 2.43
N LEU A 55 -14.49 5.26 3.07
CA LEU A 55 -14.40 3.85 2.68
C LEU A 55 -14.96 3.58 1.28
N GLY A 56 -16.05 4.26 0.91
CA GLY A 56 -16.61 4.18 -0.44
C GLY A 56 -15.69 4.76 -1.51
N ALA A 57 -15.05 5.89 -1.23
CA ALA A 57 -14.07 6.51 -2.13
C ALA A 57 -12.82 5.63 -2.36
N LYS A 58 -12.45 4.81 -1.37
CA LYS A 58 -11.36 3.82 -1.46
C LYS A 58 -11.80 2.50 -2.09
N GLY A 59 -13.07 2.39 -2.48
CA GLY A 59 -13.64 1.21 -3.12
C GLY A 59 -13.84 0.03 -2.19
N MET A 60 -13.82 0.20 -0.86
CA MET A 60 -14.05 -0.86 0.14
C MET A 60 -15.54 -1.06 0.47
N LEU A 61 -16.37 -0.07 0.15
CA LEU A 61 -17.82 -0.12 0.31
C LEU A 61 -18.53 0.37 -0.94
N LEU A 62 -19.64 -0.29 -1.28
CA LEU A 62 -20.60 0.21 -2.24
C LEU A 62 -21.69 0.97 -1.48
N ILE A 63 -21.65 2.31 -1.59
CA ILE A 63 -22.64 3.18 -0.96
C ILE A 63 -23.88 3.27 -1.87
N GLN A 64 -25.04 2.92 -1.33
CA GLN A 64 -26.29 2.90 -2.08
C GLN A 64 -27.35 3.79 -1.44
N ALA A 65 -28.02 4.62 -2.24
CA ALA A 65 -29.15 5.40 -1.76
C ALA A 65 -30.32 4.48 -1.37
N LYS A 66 -30.92 4.72 -0.20
CA LYS A 66 -32.10 3.99 0.31
C LYS A 66 -31.88 2.49 0.55
N ARG A 67 -30.64 2.01 0.51
CA ARG A 67 -30.25 0.63 0.85
C ARG A 67 -29.07 0.65 1.82
N ARG A 68 -28.82 -0.48 2.49
CA ARG A 68 -27.61 -0.63 3.30
C ARG A 68 -26.40 -0.70 2.36
N SER A 69 -25.33 0.02 2.70
CA SER A 69 -24.06 -0.12 2.00
C SER A 69 -23.53 -1.55 2.16
N THR A 70 -22.77 -2.03 1.18
CA THR A 70 -22.23 -3.40 1.18
C THR A 70 -20.72 -3.37 1.02
N VAL A 71 -20.03 -4.36 1.60
CA VAL A 71 -18.59 -4.55 1.38
C VAL A 71 -18.36 -5.01 -0.06
N THR A 72 -17.41 -4.38 -0.74
CA THR A 72 -17.05 -4.69 -2.14
C THR A 72 -16.00 -5.80 -2.22
N PRO A 73 -15.91 -6.47 -3.38
CA PRO A 73 -14.79 -7.36 -3.69
C PRO A 73 -13.44 -6.68 -3.58
N ARG A 74 -12.44 -7.43 -3.11
CA ARG A 74 -11.09 -6.91 -2.85
C ARG A 74 -10.42 -6.30 -4.09
N GLU A 75 -10.73 -6.82 -5.27
CA GLU A 75 -10.27 -6.30 -6.58
C GLU A 75 -10.71 -4.85 -6.88
N GLN A 76 -11.75 -4.36 -6.20
CA GLN A 76 -12.24 -2.98 -6.35
C GLN A 76 -11.54 -2.00 -5.39
N TRP A 77 -10.74 -2.52 -4.45
CA TRP A 77 -10.09 -1.70 -3.45
C TRP A 77 -8.96 -0.90 -4.09
N SER A 78 -8.79 0.32 -3.60
CA SER A 78 -7.68 1.17 -4.01
C SER A 78 -6.40 0.74 -3.28
N PHE A 79 -5.77 -0.35 -3.71
CA PHE A 79 -4.52 -0.86 -3.12
C PHE A 79 -3.34 0.12 -3.17
N LEU A 80 -3.40 1.11 -4.06
CA LEU A 80 -2.38 2.16 -4.16
C LEU A 80 -2.71 3.37 -3.29
N ASP A 81 -3.81 3.33 -2.53
CA ASP A 81 -4.14 4.36 -1.56
C ASP A 81 -3.32 4.17 -0.29
N ALA A 82 -2.74 5.29 0.16
CA ALA A 82 -1.87 5.37 1.31
C ALA A 82 -2.51 4.82 2.60
N GLU A 83 -3.77 5.15 2.87
CA GLU A 83 -4.45 4.70 4.09
C GLU A 83 -4.83 3.22 4.01
N VAL A 84 -5.27 2.75 2.83
CA VAL A 84 -5.56 1.32 2.62
C VAL A 84 -4.33 0.46 2.90
N LEU A 85 -3.17 0.86 2.37
CA LEU A 85 -1.91 0.18 2.67
C LEU A 85 -1.55 0.23 4.15
N SER A 86 -1.73 1.38 4.79
CA SER A 86 -1.54 1.50 6.24
C SER A 86 -2.40 0.51 7.02
N TRP A 87 -3.68 0.38 6.67
CA TRP A 87 -4.60 -0.52 7.35
C TRP A 87 -4.26 -1.99 7.09
N LEU A 88 -3.78 -2.32 5.88
CA LEU A 88 -3.27 -3.66 5.57
C LEU A 88 -2.01 -3.99 6.39
N GLU A 89 -1.09 -3.04 6.55
CA GLU A 89 0.09 -3.17 7.42
C GLU A 89 -0.33 -3.40 8.88
N ASP A 90 -1.32 -2.65 9.37
CA ASP A 90 -1.83 -2.78 10.74
C ASP A 90 -2.43 -4.17 11.03
N VAL A 91 -3.07 -4.80 10.04
CA VAL A 91 -3.59 -6.17 10.15
C VAL A 91 -2.50 -7.22 9.93
N GLY A 92 -1.49 -6.89 9.14
CA GLY A 92 -0.49 -7.82 8.63
C GLY A 92 -0.83 -8.24 7.20
N ILE A 93 0.15 -8.09 6.31
CA ILE A 93 0.00 -8.36 4.89
C ILE A 93 0.25 -9.85 4.62
N GLU A 94 -0.69 -10.48 3.91
CA GLU A 94 -0.58 -11.86 3.46
C GLU A 94 0.59 -12.04 2.49
N SER A 95 1.34 -13.14 2.62
CA SER A 95 2.51 -13.38 1.77
C SER A 95 2.18 -13.42 0.28
N GLU A 96 0.97 -13.89 -0.09
CA GLU A 96 0.50 -13.90 -1.48
C GLU A 96 0.35 -12.48 -2.03
N LEU A 97 -0.19 -11.55 -1.24
CA LEU A 97 -0.34 -10.15 -1.65
C LEU A 97 1.04 -9.48 -1.84
N VAL A 98 2.03 -9.84 -1.00
CA VAL A 98 3.42 -9.40 -1.18
C VAL A 98 3.99 -9.92 -2.50
N GLU A 99 3.78 -11.20 -2.81
CA GLU A 99 4.25 -11.79 -4.07
C GLU A 99 3.61 -11.14 -5.29
N GLN A 100 2.29 -10.93 -5.27
CA GLN A 100 1.55 -10.23 -6.32
C GLN A 100 2.08 -8.80 -6.55
N LEU A 101 2.39 -8.09 -5.47
CA LEU A 101 3.03 -6.77 -5.55
C LEU A 101 4.42 -6.85 -6.19
N MET A 102 5.27 -7.80 -5.79
CA MET A 102 6.61 -7.96 -6.35
C MET A 102 6.57 -8.30 -7.85
N LEU A 103 5.62 -9.15 -8.27
CA LEU A 103 5.38 -9.42 -9.69
C LEU A 103 4.97 -8.16 -10.44
N THR A 104 4.11 -7.34 -9.84
CA THR A 104 3.72 -6.05 -10.41
C THR A 104 4.94 -5.13 -10.57
N ARG A 105 5.80 -5.03 -9.55
CA ARG A 105 7.04 -4.24 -9.61
C ARG A 105 7.95 -4.69 -10.76
N LEU A 106 8.10 -5.99 -10.98
CA LEU A 106 8.92 -6.54 -12.07
C LEU A 106 8.38 -6.20 -13.47
N ILE A 107 7.09 -5.92 -13.61
CA ILE A 107 6.49 -5.49 -14.88
C ILE A 107 6.83 -4.02 -15.18
N PHE A 108 6.90 -3.16 -14.16
CA PHE A 108 7.02 -1.71 -14.37
C PHE A 108 8.43 -1.16 -14.11
N GLU A 109 9.09 -1.58 -13.04
CA GLU A 109 10.32 -0.94 -12.56
C GLU A 109 11.50 -1.05 -13.52
N PRO A 110 11.72 -2.16 -14.25
CA PRO A 110 12.82 -2.23 -15.22
C PRO A 110 12.71 -1.18 -16.32
N ASP A 111 11.52 -0.99 -16.89
CA ASP A 111 11.28 -0.02 -17.97
C ASP A 111 11.35 1.43 -17.46
N VAL A 112 10.86 1.67 -16.22
CA VAL A 112 11.03 2.96 -15.54
C VAL A 112 12.52 3.26 -15.32
N ALA A 113 13.30 2.29 -14.84
CA ALA A 113 14.74 2.49 -14.62
C ALA A 113 15.49 2.74 -15.93
N ALA A 114 15.15 2.00 -17.00
CA ALA A 114 15.71 2.22 -18.33
C ALA A 114 15.39 3.63 -18.86
N MET A 115 14.15 4.09 -18.68
CA MET A 115 13.74 5.44 -19.08
C MET A 115 14.44 6.52 -18.25
N ALA A 116 14.58 6.33 -16.94
CA ALA A 116 15.33 7.24 -16.09
C ALA A 116 16.80 7.35 -16.54
N ALA A 117 17.43 6.22 -16.87
CA ALA A 117 18.82 6.20 -17.33
C ALA A 117 19.03 7.00 -18.64
N LEU A 118 18.03 7.07 -19.51
CA LEU A 118 18.09 7.82 -20.77
C LEU A 118 17.82 9.33 -20.60
N ASN A 119 17.04 9.73 -19.59
CA ASN A 119 16.54 11.11 -19.46
C ASN A 119 17.16 11.90 -18.30
N ALA A 120 17.75 11.22 -17.32
CA ALA A 120 18.28 11.85 -16.12
C ALA A 120 19.34 12.92 -16.45
N ASN A 121 19.19 14.10 -15.84
CA ASN A 121 20.23 15.12 -15.85
C ASN A 121 21.09 15.04 -14.57
N GLY A 122 22.10 15.91 -14.46
CA GLY A 122 23.02 15.91 -13.31
C GLY A 122 22.34 16.13 -11.95
N HIS A 123 21.25 16.92 -11.90
CA HIS A 123 20.49 17.13 -10.67
C HIS A 123 19.70 15.87 -10.27
N ASP A 124 19.13 15.17 -11.24
CA ASP A 124 18.44 13.90 -11.00
C ASP A 124 19.40 12.85 -10.45
N LEU A 125 20.58 12.73 -11.05
CA LEU A 125 21.63 11.79 -10.59
C LEU A 125 22.07 12.09 -9.17
N ALA A 126 22.32 13.36 -8.82
CA ALA A 126 22.67 13.76 -7.46
C ALA A 126 21.55 13.40 -6.46
N THR A 127 20.29 13.63 -6.83
CA THR A 127 19.12 13.29 -5.99
C THR A 127 19.01 11.77 -5.76
N ILE A 128 19.25 10.97 -6.81
CA ILE A 128 19.26 9.51 -6.72
C ILE A 128 20.39 9.03 -5.80
N GLU A 129 21.59 9.61 -5.93
CA GLU A 129 22.77 9.26 -5.14
C GLU A 129 22.61 9.61 -3.65
N ASP A 130 22.04 10.77 -3.34
CA ASP A 130 21.73 11.19 -1.96
C ASP A 130 20.73 10.23 -1.29
N ALA A 131 19.69 9.83 -2.03
CA ALA A 131 18.71 8.87 -1.54
C ALA A 131 19.33 7.48 -1.31
N TRP A 132 20.14 7.00 -2.25
CA TRP A 132 20.90 5.76 -2.12
C TRP A 132 21.82 5.78 -0.90
N THR A 133 22.54 6.89 -0.69
CA THR A 133 23.44 7.07 0.46
C THR A 133 22.68 7.00 1.78
N THR A 134 21.49 7.62 1.83
CA THR A 134 20.60 7.54 3.00
C THR A 134 20.17 6.10 3.29
N MET A 135 19.76 5.36 2.26
CA MET A 135 19.35 3.97 2.38
C MET A 135 20.51 3.08 2.86
N GLN A 136 21.70 3.24 2.28
CA GLN A 136 22.90 2.51 2.67
C GLN A 136 23.31 2.80 4.13
N ALA A 137 23.19 4.07 4.57
CA ALA A 137 23.44 4.43 5.96
C ALA A 137 22.43 3.76 6.90
N GLY A 138 21.15 3.70 6.53
CA GLY A 138 20.14 2.96 7.29
C GLY A 138 20.48 1.49 7.45
N GLN A 139 20.92 0.83 6.38
CA GLN A 139 21.37 -0.57 6.43
C GLN A 139 22.59 -0.75 7.34
N LYS A 140 23.63 0.09 7.19
CA LYS A 140 24.85 0.02 8.01
C LYS A 140 24.58 0.24 9.50
N ASN A 141 23.66 1.14 9.82
CA ASN A 141 23.29 1.50 11.19
C ASN A 141 22.20 0.58 11.77
N ASN A 142 21.72 -0.40 11.00
CA ASN A 142 20.57 -1.24 11.35
C ASN A 142 19.32 -0.41 11.76
N SER A 143 19.11 0.72 11.08
CA SER A 143 18.00 1.64 11.29
C SER A 143 16.96 1.46 10.19
N ALA A 144 15.88 0.75 10.52
CA ALA A 144 14.76 0.50 9.60
C ALA A 144 14.13 1.81 9.10
N GLU A 145 13.88 2.77 10.00
CA GLU A 145 13.32 4.08 9.65
C GLU A 145 14.20 4.83 8.63
N GLN A 146 15.52 4.83 8.84
CA GLN A 146 16.44 5.49 7.92
C GLN A 146 16.51 4.78 6.56
N PHE A 147 16.48 3.44 6.56
CA PHE A 147 16.44 2.64 5.35
C PHE A 147 15.17 2.93 4.55
N GLU A 148 14.00 2.86 5.20
CA GLU A 148 12.69 3.12 4.59
C GLU A 148 12.62 4.53 3.98
N ARG A 149 13.14 5.53 4.70
CA ARG A 149 13.21 6.90 4.18
C ARG A 149 14.09 7.00 2.92
N GLY A 150 15.23 6.31 2.90
CA GLY A 150 16.11 6.26 1.75
C GLY A 150 15.50 5.52 0.55
N ASP A 151 14.87 4.37 0.80
CA ASP A 151 14.19 3.56 -0.21
C ASP A 151 13.07 4.34 -0.92
N LEU A 152 12.19 4.96 -0.12
CA LEU A 152 11.13 5.85 -0.61
C LEU A 152 11.68 7.00 -1.46
N ALA A 153 12.73 7.66 -0.98
CA ALA A 153 13.37 8.77 -1.68
C ALA A 153 14.00 8.30 -3.00
N PHE A 154 14.64 7.13 -3.01
CA PHE A 154 15.32 6.56 -4.16
C PHE A 154 14.34 6.22 -5.28
N HIS A 155 13.28 5.47 -4.97
CA HIS A 155 12.24 5.13 -5.94
C HIS A 155 11.54 6.37 -6.49
N THR A 156 11.26 7.36 -5.62
CA THR A 156 10.68 8.65 -6.05
C THR A 156 11.61 9.40 -7.00
N ALA A 157 12.92 9.44 -6.71
CA ALA A 157 13.91 10.12 -7.54
C ALA A 157 14.04 9.47 -8.93
N VAL A 158 14.09 8.14 -8.99
CA VAL A 158 14.14 7.39 -10.26
C VAL A 158 12.89 7.66 -11.11
N LEU A 159 11.69 7.62 -10.53
CA LEU A 159 10.45 7.93 -11.24
C LEU A 159 10.43 9.36 -11.78
N ARG A 160 10.92 10.32 -11.00
CA ARG A 160 11.00 11.73 -11.43
C ARG A 160 12.01 11.91 -12.53
N ALA A 161 13.15 11.22 -12.50
CA ALA A 161 14.19 11.26 -13.53
C ALA A 161 13.73 10.77 -14.91
N CYS A 162 12.59 10.07 -14.99
CA CYS A 162 11.94 9.77 -16.26
C CYS A 162 11.36 11.00 -16.97
N HIS A 163 11.25 12.14 -16.27
CA HIS A 163 10.60 13.40 -16.72
C HIS A 163 9.21 13.19 -17.33
N ASN A 164 8.48 12.19 -16.82
CA ASN A 164 7.14 11.85 -17.24
C ASN A 164 6.16 12.01 -16.06
N PRO A 165 5.24 12.99 -16.10
CA PRO A 165 4.34 13.28 -14.99
C PRO A 165 3.37 12.13 -14.67
N PHE A 166 3.05 11.27 -15.65
CA PHE A 166 2.20 10.10 -15.41
C PHE A 166 2.95 9.02 -14.63
N LEU A 167 4.20 8.74 -14.98
CA LEU A 167 5.04 7.79 -14.24
C LEU A 167 5.30 8.28 -12.81
N ALA A 168 5.59 9.57 -12.64
CA ALA A 168 5.76 10.16 -11.31
C ALA A 168 4.49 10.00 -10.44
N SER A 169 3.29 10.19 -11.03
CA SER A 169 2.02 10.08 -10.30
C SER A 169 1.65 8.63 -9.93
N VAL A 170 1.77 7.70 -10.88
CA VAL A 170 1.43 6.28 -10.65
C VAL A 170 2.45 5.65 -9.68
N GLY A 171 3.74 5.90 -9.92
CA GLY A 171 4.79 5.24 -9.16
C GLY A 171 4.92 5.70 -7.72
N GLN A 172 4.61 6.96 -7.41
CA GLN A 172 4.60 7.45 -6.03
C GLN A 172 3.56 6.73 -5.16
N ARG A 173 2.49 6.21 -5.77
CA ARG A 173 1.46 5.44 -5.07
C ARG A 173 1.77 3.94 -5.02
N ALA A 174 2.37 3.40 -6.08
CA ALA A 174 2.64 1.96 -6.21
C ALA A 174 3.95 1.50 -5.56
N PHE A 175 5.03 2.26 -5.68
CA PHE A 175 6.38 1.72 -5.42
C PHE A 175 6.97 2.20 -4.10
N CYS A 176 6.49 3.34 -3.60
CA CYS A 176 7.15 4.14 -2.58
C CYS A 176 6.76 3.80 -1.13
N ARG A 177 5.63 3.13 -0.89
CA ARG A 177 5.16 2.83 0.48
C ARG A 177 5.46 1.40 0.96
N HIS A 178 5.90 0.51 0.08
CA HIS A 178 5.98 -0.92 0.37
C HIS A 178 7.31 -1.41 0.97
N ALA A 179 8.25 -0.51 1.28
CA ALA A 179 9.56 -0.86 1.86
C ALA A 179 9.42 -1.72 3.14
N ALA A 180 8.42 -1.42 3.98
CA ALA A 180 8.14 -2.16 5.21
C ALA A 180 7.68 -3.60 4.95
N VAL A 181 6.98 -3.84 3.84
CA VAL A 181 6.45 -5.17 3.44
C VAL A 181 7.60 -6.11 3.05
N ILE A 182 8.63 -5.57 2.41
CA ILE A 182 9.80 -6.33 1.94
C ILE A 182 10.69 -6.76 3.11
N GLN A 183 10.84 -5.94 4.16
CA GLN A 183 11.65 -6.31 5.34
C GLN A 183 11.00 -7.45 6.15
N ALA A 184 9.67 -7.51 6.22
CA ALA A 184 8.94 -8.55 6.94
C ALA A 184 8.99 -9.94 6.27
N ASP A 185 9.22 -10.01 4.95
CA ASP A 185 9.42 -11.26 4.20
C ASP A 185 10.91 -11.65 4.13
N ALA A 186 11.83 -10.69 4.06
CA ALA A 186 13.28 -10.93 4.09
C ALA A 186 13.76 -11.61 5.39
N GLY A 187 13.06 -11.39 6.52
CA GLY A 187 13.30 -12.12 7.77
C GLY A 187 12.79 -13.58 7.77
N ARG A 188 11.92 -13.96 6.82
CA ARG A 188 11.31 -15.29 6.71
C ARG A 188 11.87 -16.14 5.58
N ARG A 189 12.37 -15.53 4.51
CA ARG A 189 12.93 -16.25 3.35
C ARG A 189 14.46 -16.30 3.44
N SER A 190 14.99 -17.48 3.74
CA SER A 190 16.36 -17.88 3.40
C SER A 190 16.59 -17.60 1.90
N PRO A 191 17.78 -17.14 1.48
CA PRO A 191 18.01 -16.71 0.10
C PRO A 191 17.63 -17.82 -0.89
N ILE A 192 16.79 -17.42 -1.85
CA ILE A 192 16.28 -18.18 -2.99
C ILE A 192 17.26 -19.28 -3.41
N ASN A 193 16.87 -20.54 -3.23
CA ASN A 193 17.59 -21.70 -3.77
C ASN A 193 17.31 -21.79 -5.28
N PRO A 194 18.29 -21.55 -6.17
CA PRO A 194 18.08 -21.48 -7.61
C PRO A 194 17.82 -22.84 -8.30
N ARG A 195 17.54 -23.93 -7.54
CA ARG A 195 17.50 -25.30 -8.07
C ARG A 195 16.12 -25.94 -8.24
N ARG A 196 15.00 -25.22 -8.13
CA ARG A 196 13.70 -25.79 -8.53
C ARG A 196 13.39 -25.47 -9.99
N ARG A 197 14.00 -26.23 -10.92
CA ARG A 197 13.42 -26.40 -12.26
C ARG A 197 12.22 -27.34 -12.13
N PRO A 198 11.07 -27.07 -12.78
CA PRO A 198 10.00 -28.04 -12.88
C PRO A 198 10.51 -29.27 -13.63
N ALA A 199 10.24 -30.47 -13.09
CA ALA A 199 10.58 -31.72 -13.74
C ALA A 199 9.83 -31.81 -15.07
N ALA A 200 10.55 -32.07 -16.16
CA ALA A 200 9.94 -32.31 -17.46
C ALA A 200 8.98 -33.51 -17.38
N PRO A 201 7.83 -33.48 -18.06
CA PRO A 201 6.90 -34.60 -18.06
C PRO A 201 7.58 -35.81 -18.72
N ARG A 202 7.52 -36.96 -18.04
CA ARG A 202 7.96 -38.23 -18.62
C ARG A 202 7.00 -38.61 -19.74
N SER A 203 7.52 -38.67 -20.95
CA SER A 203 6.84 -39.30 -22.09
C SER A 203 6.59 -40.77 -21.80
N ILE A 204 5.41 -41.25 -22.18
CA ILE A 204 4.99 -42.67 -22.18
C ILE A 204 5.77 -43.42 -23.26
#